data_AF-A0A537VBW7-F1
#
_entry.id   AF-A0A537VBW7-F1
#
_cell.length_a   1.000
_cell.length_b   1.000
_cell.length_c   1.000
_cell.angle_alpha   90.00
_cell.angle_beta   90.00
_cell.angle_gamma   90.00
#
_symmetry.space_group_name_H-M   'P 1'
#
loop_
_entity.id
_entity.type
_entity.pdbx_description
1 polymer ?
#
loop_
_entity_poly.entity_id
_entity_poly.type
_entity_poly.pdbx_seq_one_letter_code
_entity_poly.pdbx_strand_id
1 'polypeptide(L)'
;KSRHGTKIAAVEAIECPTMLCNGYGEHNIQGIGDKHIPLIHNVMNTDLVVGVSDLTTDSLNLLFGGNVGRSYLAGRRKIDPDVVRTFDDIGISGLANIVAAIKVAKHLDFSADDVVMTVATDSALLYASERRSFLARRYGDGFDEVNAGEIFSRHLEGIVDDHVLELTHFDRKRIFNLGYYTWVEQQGVAIDDFDRRKDQRFWRGLVDGIPTWDRLIEDFNAEVGARRAS
;
A
#
# COMPACT_ATOMS: atom_id res chain seq x y z
N LYS A 1 -15.42 2.61 10.00
CA LYS A 1 -15.27 3.71 10.97
C LYS A 1 -16.53 4.01 11.77
N SER A 2 -17.63 4.52 11.19
CA SER A 2 -18.86 4.83 11.95
C SER A 2 -19.52 3.62 12.64
N ARG A 3 -19.47 2.44 12.02
CA ARG A 3 -20.09 1.21 12.55
C ARG A 3 -19.23 0.44 13.57
N HIS A 4 -17.91 0.43 13.37
CA HIS A 4 -16.99 -0.45 14.10
C HIS A 4 -15.82 0.30 14.76
N GLY A 5 -15.80 1.64 14.73
CA GLY A 5 -14.66 2.41 15.26
C GLY A 5 -13.35 2.20 14.49
N THR A 6 -13.38 1.59 13.30
CA THR A 6 -12.18 1.22 12.51
C THR A 6 -11.23 2.40 12.31
N LYS A 7 -9.96 2.23 12.68
CA LYS A 7 -8.86 3.13 12.30
C LYS A 7 -8.45 2.89 10.85
N ILE A 8 -8.15 3.96 10.13
CA ILE A 8 -7.74 3.91 8.71
C ILE A 8 -6.27 4.29 8.60
N ALA A 9 -5.44 3.38 8.09
CA ALA A 9 -4.03 3.63 7.83
C ALA A 9 -3.80 3.88 6.34
N ALA A 10 -2.98 4.88 6.00
CA ALA A 10 -2.46 5.10 4.66
C ALA A 10 -0.98 4.71 4.63
N VAL A 11 -0.59 3.93 3.62
CA VAL A 11 0.77 3.41 3.47
C VAL A 11 1.52 4.21 2.42
N GLU A 12 2.79 4.52 2.68
CA GLU A 12 3.68 5.16 1.71
C GLU A 12 5.11 4.64 1.81
N ALA A 13 5.90 4.88 0.76
CA ALA A 13 7.32 4.55 0.75
C ALA A 13 8.13 5.54 1.60
N ILE A 14 9.03 5.07 2.47
CA ILE A 14 9.90 5.98 3.26
C ILE A 14 10.96 6.66 2.41
N GLU A 15 11.28 6.11 1.25
CA GLU A 15 12.22 6.69 0.29
C GLU A 15 11.60 7.86 -0.49
N CYS A 16 10.27 8.01 -0.48
CA CYS A 16 9.56 9.17 -1.02
C CYS A 16 8.27 9.48 -0.23
N PRO A 17 8.38 9.85 1.05
CA PRO A 17 7.21 9.89 1.93
C PRO A 17 6.50 11.24 1.80
N THR A 18 5.36 11.24 1.11
CA THR A 18 4.58 12.45 0.83
C THR A 18 3.88 12.96 2.08
N MET A 19 3.20 12.08 2.80
CA MET A 19 2.41 12.41 3.99
C MET A 19 3.30 12.64 5.22
N LEU A 20 4.36 11.85 5.41
CA LEU A 20 5.31 12.00 6.52
C LEU A 20 6.28 13.16 6.27
N CYS A 21 6.91 13.25 5.08
CA CYS A 21 8.01 14.21 4.84
C CYS A 21 7.96 14.92 3.46
N ASN A 22 6.78 15.25 2.94
CA ASN A 22 6.62 16.13 1.77
C ASN A 22 7.24 15.62 0.44
N GLY A 23 7.38 14.31 0.27
CA GLY A 23 7.46 13.69 -1.05
C GLY A 23 8.79 13.85 -1.79
N TYR A 24 9.88 14.08 -1.06
CA TYR A 24 11.22 14.13 -1.64
C TYR A 24 11.83 12.72 -1.77
N GLY A 25 12.34 12.39 -2.96
CA GLY A 25 13.02 11.13 -3.25
C GLY A 25 12.34 10.30 -4.34
N GLU A 26 12.70 9.03 -4.44
CA GLU A 26 12.19 8.04 -5.38
C GLU A 26 12.14 6.68 -4.69
N HIS A 27 11.20 5.83 -5.07
CA HIS A 27 11.03 4.50 -4.47
C HIS A 27 10.67 3.47 -5.54
N ASN A 28 10.81 2.18 -5.19
CA ASN A 28 10.50 1.06 -6.06
C ASN A 28 9.20 0.30 -5.71
N ILE A 29 8.44 0.75 -4.70
CA ILE A 29 7.12 0.16 -4.39
C ILE A 29 6.12 0.48 -5.52
N GLN A 30 5.92 -0.47 -6.43
CA GLN A 30 5.05 -0.28 -7.60
C GLN A 30 3.57 -0.12 -7.18
N GLY A 31 2.88 0.83 -7.81
CA GLY A 31 1.45 1.09 -7.60
C GLY A 31 1.09 2.03 -6.44
N ILE A 32 2.07 2.63 -5.76
CA ILE A 32 1.84 3.68 -4.74
C ILE A 32 2.84 4.83 -4.91
N GLY A 33 2.70 5.89 -4.11
CA GLY A 33 3.76 6.90 -3.90
C GLY A 33 3.93 7.95 -4.99
N ASP A 34 2.82 8.53 -5.46
CA ASP A 34 2.77 9.51 -6.57
C ASP A 34 3.43 10.90 -6.29
N LYS A 35 4.21 11.04 -5.21
CA LYS A 35 4.84 12.29 -4.73
C LYS A 35 3.88 13.46 -4.46
N HIS A 36 2.58 13.20 -4.47
CA HIS A 36 1.53 14.18 -4.19
C HIS A 36 0.32 13.48 -3.54
N ILE A 37 -0.59 14.26 -2.97
CA ILE A 37 -1.84 13.74 -2.41
C ILE A 37 -2.89 13.67 -3.53
N PRO A 38 -3.40 12.48 -3.90
CA PRO A 38 -4.41 12.35 -4.94
C PRO A 38 -5.67 13.16 -4.61
N LEU A 39 -6.33 13.75 -5.62
CA LEU A 39 -7.52 14.59 -5.41
C LEU A 39 -8.65 13.82 -4.72
N ILE A 40 -8.76 12.51 -5.02
CA ILE A 40 -9.79 11.61 -4.49
C ILE A 40 -9.46 11.07 -3.09
N HIS A 41 -8.31 11.41 -2.51
CA HIS A 41 -7.95 10.95 -1.17
C HIS A 41 -8.69 11.74 -0.09
N ASN A 42 -9.56 11.08 0.65
CA ASN A 42 -10.19 11.63 1.86
C ASN A 42 -9.20 11.65 3.06
N VAL A 43 -8.24 12.56 3.00
CA VAL A 43 -7.19 12.73 4.03
C VAL A 43 -7.79 12.94 5.43
N MET A 44 -8.90 13.66 5.53
CA MET A 44 -9.54 13.97 6.81
C MET A 44 -10.09 12.72 7.52
N ASN A 45 -10.23 11.60 6.79
CA ASN A 45 -10.68 10.32 7.34
C ASN A 45 -9.50 9.38 7.72
N THR A 46 -8.26 9.68 7.33
CA THR A 46 -7.07 8.87 7.62
C THR A 46 -6.59 9.07 9.05
N ASP A 47 -6.40 7.99 9.81
CA ASP A 47 -5.98 7.99 11.22
C ASP A 47 -4.50 7.75 11.42
N LEU A 48 -3.87 6.93 10.58
CA LEU A 48 -2.44 6.67 10.63
C LEU A 48 -1.81 6.86 9.25
N VAL A 49 -0.56 7.29 9.26
CA VAL A 49 0.34 7.15 8.10
C VAL A 49 1.44 6.20 8.48
N VAL A 50 1.73 5.24 7.60
CA VAL A 50 2.72 4.19 7.83
C VAL A 50 3.73 4.18 6.70
N GLY A 51 4.98 4.47 7.05
CA GLY A 51 6.11 4.39 6.14
C GLY A 51 6.63 2.96 6.02
N VAL A 52 6.82 2.49 4.80
CA VAL A 52 7.44 1.19 4.48
C VAL A 52 8.62 1.38 3.53
N SER A 53 9.72 0.70 3.78
CA SER A 53 10.89 0.75 2.89
C SER A 53 10.70 -0.11 1.65
N ASP A 54 11.04 0.44 0.50
CA ASP A 54 11.06 -0.32 -0.76
C ASP A 54 12.06 -1.49 -0.74
N LEU A 55 13.16 -1.35 0.00
CA LEU A 55 14.12 -2.43 0.24
C LEU A 55 13.44 -3.60 0.96
N THR A 56 12.52 -3.31 1.88
CA THR A 56 11.78 -4.36 2.60
C THR A 56 10.87 -5.10 1.64
N THR A 57 10.10 -4.39 0.81
CA THR A 57 9.18 -5.03 -0.13
C THR A 57 9.90 -5.79 -1.23
N ASP A 58 11.00 -5.26 -1.76
CA ASP A 58 11.82 -5.95 -2.77
C ASP A 58 12.48 -7.22 -2.20
N SER A 59 12.98 -7.14 -0.96
CA SER A 59 13.55 -8.30 -0.27
C SER A 59 12.50 -9.38 -0.02
N LEU A 60 11.30 -9.00 0.43
CA LEU A 60 10.20 -9.95 0.63
C LEU A 60 9.71 -10.54 -0.69
N ASN A 61 9.64 -9.76 -1.77
CA ASN A 61 9.32 -10.27 -3.11
C ASN A 61 10.34 -11.33 -3.56
N LEU A 62 11.65 -11.13 -3.29
CA LEU A 62 12.66 -12.14 -3.55
C LEU A 62 12.49 -13.38 -2.68
N LEU A 63 12.24 -13.21 -1.38
CA LEU A 63 12.07 -14.31 -0.43
C LEU A 63 10.86 -15.20 -0.78
N PHE A 64 9.69 -14.60 -0.99
CA PHE A 64 8.47 -15.34 -1.31
C PHE A 64 8.41 -15.78 -2.76
N GLY A 65 9.06 -15.08 -3.70
CA GLY A 65 9.04 -15.40 -5.12
C GLY A 65 10.17 -16.30 -5.61
N GLY A 66 11.20 -16.55 -4.79
CA GLY A 66 12.39 -17.32 -5.15
C GLY A 66 12.39 -18.74 -4.59
N ASN A 67 12.91 -19.70 -5.35
CA ASN A 67 12.99 -21.11 -4.93
C ASN A 67 13.76 -21.32 -3.62
N VAL A 68 14.88 -20.61 -3.44
CA VAL A 68 15.72 -20.69 -2.23
C VAL A 68 14.97 -20.12 -1.02
N GLY A 69 14.31 -18.97 -1.19
CA GLY A 69 13.52 -18.36 -0.14
C GLY A 69 12.34 -19.24 0.30
N ARG A 70 11.58 -19.78 -0.65
CA ARG A 70 10.50 -20.75 -0.35
C ARG A 70 11.00 -21.99 0.37
N SER A 71 12.14 -22.53 -0.07
CA SER A 71 12.76 -23.70 0.56
C SER A 71 13.19 -23.40 2.00
N TYR A 72 13.74 -22.21 2.27
CA TYR A 72 14.05 -21.75 3.62
C TYR A 72 12.79 -21.62 4.49
N LEU A 73 11.72 -21.00 3.97
CA LEU A 73 10.46 -20.81 4.70
C LEU A 73 9.82 -22.15 5.11
N ALA A 74 9.71 -23.09 4.17
CA ALA A 74 9.13 -24.40 4.44
C ALA A 74 10.07 -25.31 5.23
N GLY A 75 11.34 -25.37 4.83
CA GLY A 75 12.33 -26.30 5.38
C GLY A 75 12.81 -25.88 6.77
N ARG A 76 13.19 -24.62 6.95
CA ARG A 76 13.82 -24.12 8.17
C ARG A 76 12.84 -23.41 9.10
N ARG A 77 11.97 -22.54 8.56
CA ARG A 77 10.95 -21.86 9.38
C ARG A 77 9.70 -22.70 9.62
N LYS A 78 9.58 -23.87 8.97
CA LYS A 78 8.45 -24.82 9.11
C LYS A 78 7.10 -24.18 8.83
N ILE A 79 7.07 -23.16 7.97
CA ILE A 79 5.82 -22.55 7.50
C ILE A 79 5.18 -23.50 6.49
N ASP A 80 3.87 -23.69 6.60
CA ASP A 80 3.10 -24.49 5.67
C ASP A 80 3.36 -24.02 4.21
N PRO A 81 3.81 -24.91 3.31
CA PRO A 81 4.00 -24.58 1.89
C PRO A 81 2.76 -23.96 1.22
N ASP A 82 1.55 -24.33 1.65
CA ASP A 82 0.32 -23.77 1.11
C ASP A 82 0.14 -22.30 1.51
N VAL A 83 0.57 -21.92 2.72
CA VAL A 83 0.62 -20.51 3.15
C VAL A 83 1.72 -19.76 2.41
N VAL A 84 2.88 -20.37 2.16
CA VAL A 84 3.94 -19.73 1.36
C VAL A 84 3.44 -19.45 -0.07
N ARG A 85 2.63 -20.36 -0.63
CA ARG A 85 2.06 -20.22 -1.98
C ARG A 85 1.06 -19.08 -2.10
N THR A 86 0.35 -18.67 -1.04
CA THR A 86 -0.59 -17.54 -1.13
C THR A 86 0.10 -16.23 -1.51
N PHE A 87 1.42 -16.12 -1.29
CA PHE A 87 2.20 -14.95 -1.72
C PHE A 87 2.42 -14.87 -3.24
N ASP A 88 2.05 -15.88 -4.02
CA ASP A 88 1.96 -15.76 -5.49
C ASP A 88 0.90 -14.74 -5.92
N ASP A 89 -0.11 -14.52 -5.09
CA ASP A 89 -1.21 -13.58 -5.34
C ASP A 89 -0.95 -12.19 -4.75
N ILE A 90 0.24 -11.93 -4.19
CA ILE A 90 0.56 -10.69 -3.48
C ILE A 90 1.71 -9.94 -4.17
N GLY A 91 1.40 -8.84 -4.84
CA GLY A 91 2.37 -7.93 -5.43
C GLY A 91 3.15 -7.07 -4.43
N ILE A 92 4.02 -6.20 -4.95
CA ILE A 92 4.98 -5.41 -4.14
C ILE A 92 4.27 -4.46 -3.16
N SER A 93 3.23 -3.74 -3.59
CA SER A 93 2.43 -2.88 -2.72
C SER A 93 1.57 -3.69 -1.73
N GLY A 94 1.15 -4.90 -2.09
CA GLY A 94 0.51 -5.84 -1.16
C GLY A 94 1.45 -6.25 -0.02
N LEU A 95 2.73 -6.50 -0.34
CA LEU A 95 3.77 -6.72 0.67
C LEU A 95 3.97 -5.48 1.55
N ALA A 96 3.94 -4.28 0.96
CA ALA A 96 4.02 -3.03 1.74
C ALA A 96 2.86 -2.94 2.75
N ASN A 97 1.65 -3.27 2.30
CA ASN A 97 0.43 -3.30 3.09
C ASN A 97 0.49 -4.33 4.23
N ILE A 98 1.10 -5.50 4.02
CA ILE A 98 1.33 -6.50 5.08
C ILE A 98 2.34 -5.98 6.11
N VAL A 99 3.46 -5.39 5.66
CA VAL A 99 4.45 -4.79 6.57
C VAL A 99 3.79 -3.69 7.39
N ALA A 100 3.03 -2.80 6.76
CA ALA A 100 2.30 -1.75 7.45
C ALA A 100 1.27 -2.29 8.45
N ALA A 101 0.55 -3.37 8.11
CA ALA A 101 -0.38 -4.04 9.02
C ALA A 101 0.34 -4.55 10.28
N ILE A 102 1.52 -5.16 10.13
CA ILE A 102 2.35 -5.62 11.27
C ILE A 102 2.79 -4.42 12.11
N LYS A 103 3.25 -3.34 11.49
CA LYS A 103 3.63 -2.09 12.19
C LYS A 103 2.47 -1.51 12.99
N VAL A 104 1.28 -1.41 12.39
CA VAL A 104 0.08 -0.88 13.04
C VAL A 104 -0.34 -1.76 14.22
N ALA A 105 -0.35 -3.09 14.03
CA ALA A 105 -0.68 -4.02 15.11
C ALA A 105 0.27 -3.87 16.30
N LYS A 106 1.57 -3.73 16.05
CA LYS A 106 2.56 -3.47 17.10
C LYS A 106 2.38 -2.09 17.75
N HIS A 107 2.21 -1.05 16.95
CA HIS A 107 2.09 0.34 17.43
C HIS A 107 0.86 0.57 18.31
N LEU A 108 -0.24 -0.12 18.01
CA LEU A 108 -1.51 0.02 18.72
C LEU A 108 -1.74 -1.09 19.75
N ASP A 109 -0.72 -1.90 20.05
CA ASP A 109 -0.79 -3.02 20.99
C ASP A 109 -1.96 -3.98 20.72
N PHE A 110 -2.19 -4.31 19.44
CA PHE A 110 -3.26 -5.23 19.05
C PHE A 110 -2.99 -6.65 19.56
N SER A 111 -4.08 -7.28 19.98
CA SER A 111 -4.13 -8.63 20.50
C SER A 111 -4.69 -9.61 19.46
N ALA A 112 -4.82 -10.88 19.84
CA ALA A 112 -5.47 -11.88 18.99
C ALA A 112 -6.97 -11.64 18.75
N ASP A 113 -7.59 -10.74 19.52
CA ASP A 113 -9.01 -10.37 19.38
C ASP A 113 -9.23 -9.22 18.39
N ASP A 114 -8.16 -8.60 17.90
CA ASP A 114 -8.20 -7.48 16.97
C ASP A 114 -8.06 -7.94 15.51
N VAL A 115 -8.73 -7.24 14.60
CA VAL A 115 -8.71 -7.55 13.17
C VAL A 115 -8.01 -6.43 12.39
N VAL A 116 -6.94 -6.78 11.70
CA VAL A 116 -6.32 -5.92 10.68
C VAL A 116 -6.73 -6.43 9.30
N MET A 117 -7.36 -5.55 8.52
CA MET A 117 -7.74 -5.82 7.14
C MET A 117 -6.90 -4.95 6.22
N THR A 118 -6.31 -5.57 5.19
CA THR A 118 -5.53 -4.87 4.18
C THR A 118 -5.81 -5.44 2.80
N VAL A 119 -5.34 -4.74 1.76
CA VAL A 119 -5.64 -5.06 0.35
C VAL A 119 -4.37 -5.48 -0.36
N ALA A 120 -4.43 -6.60 -1.09
CA ALA A 120 -3.44 -6.95 -2.11
C ALA A 120 -4.00 -6.51 -3.47
N THR A 121 -3.37 -5.52 -4.09
CA THR A 121 -3.89 -4.86 -5.29
C THR A 121 -3.71 -5.66 -6.56
N ASP A 122 -2.66 -6.48 -6.60
CA ASP A 122 -2.25 -7.28 -7.75
C ASP A 122 -1.39 -8.48 -7.33
N SER A 123 -1.02 -9.31 -8.31
CA SER A 123 -0.26 -10.55 -8.11
C SER A 123 1.25 -10.35 -8.27
N ALA A 124 2.03 -11.17 -7.55
CA ALA A 124 3.48 -11.25 -7.67
C ALA A 124 3.97 -11.61 -9.09
N LEU A 125 3.11 -12.20 -9.94
CA LEU A 125 3.44 -12.57 -11.31
C LEU A 125 3.86 -11.37 -12.17
N LEU A 126 3.33 -10.18 -11.87
CA LEU A 126 3.69 -8.94 -12.58
C LEU A 126 5.12 -8.48 -12.29
N TYR A 127 5.75 -8.99 -11.22
CA TYR A 127 6.98 -8.44 -10.64
C TYR A 127 8.21 -9.35 -10.79
N ALA A 128 8.19 -10.26 -11.78
CA ALA A 128 9.29 -11.18 -12.03
C ALA A 128 10.56 -10.46 -12.51
N SER A 129 10.42 -9.39 -13.30
CA SER A 129 11.52 -8.52 -13.75
C SER A 129 12.22 -7.82 -12.60
N GLU A 130 11.43 -7.25 -11.70
CA GLU A 130 11.84 -6.49 -10.53
C GLU A 130 12.63 -7.40 -9.59
N ARG A 131 12.11 -8.62 -9.35
CA ARG A 131 12.81 -9.64 -8.56
C ARG A 131 14.16 -10.02 -9.17
N ARG A 132 14.24 -10.23 -10.50
CA ARG A 132 15.51 -10.53 -11.18
C ARG A 132 16.50 -9.36 -11.09
N SER A 133 16.03 -8.13 -11.28
CA SER A 133 16.83 -6.92 -11.16
C SER A 133 17.39 -6.76 -9.74
N PHE A 134 16.54 -6.94 -8.73
CA PHE A 134 16.93 -6.89 -7.33
C PHE A 134 17.97 -7.95 -6.98
N LEU A 135 17.75 -9.20 -7.41
CA LEU A 135 18.70 -10.30 -7.24
C LEU A 135 20.06 -9.96 -7.85
N ALA A 136 20.10 -9.51 -9.10
CA ALA A 136 21.35 -9.15 -9.78
C ALA A 136 22.09 -7.99 -9.10
N ARG A 137 21.35 -6.98 -8.60
CA ARG A 137 21.93 -5.79 -7.97
C ARG A 137 22.46 -6.06 -6.55
N ARG A 138 21.82 -6.94 -5.78
CA ARG A 138 22.13 -7.15 -4.35
C ARG A 138 22.82 -8.47 -4.04
N TYR A 139 22.66 -9.47 -4.90
CA TYR A 139 23.15 -10.83 -4.70
C TYR A 139 23.80 -11.36 -6.00
N GLY A 140 24.63 -10.53 -6.62
CA GLY A 140 25.30 -10.86 -7.89
C GLY A 140 26.20 -12.09 -7.82
N ASP A 141 26.75 -12.38 -6.64
CA ASP A 141 27.59 -13.56 -6.37
C ASP A 141 26.77 -14.83 -6.04
N GLY A 142 25.44 -14.72 -6.01
CA GLY A 142 24.52 -15.79 -5.69
C GLY A 142 23.62 -15.48 -4.48
N PHE A 143 22.50 -16.20 -4.40
CA PHE A 143 21.53 -16.09 -3.31
C PHE A 143 21.28 -17.49 -2.75
N ASP A 144 21.66 -17.68 -1.49
CA ASP A 144 21.61 -18.96 -0.78
C ASP A 144 20.67 -18.91 0.44
N GLU A 145 20.65 -20.00 1.22
CA GLU A 145 19.80 -20.12 2.40
C GLU A 145 20.18 -19.10 3.50
N VAL A 146 21.46 -18.71 3.62
CA VAL A 146 21.91 -17.71 4.60
C VAL A 146 21.29 -16.36 4.25
N ASN A 147 21.38 -15.95 2.98
CA ASN A 147 20.77 -14.72 2.49
C ASN A 147 19.24 -14.72 2.70
N ALA A 148 18.57 -15.85 2.43
CA ALA A 148 17.14 -15.98 2.70
C ALA A 148 16.80 -15.82 4.19
N GLY A 149 17.63 -16.37 5.08
CA GLY A 149 17.49 -16.21 6.51
C GLY A 149 17.70 -14.76 6.98
N GLU A 150 18.68 -14.05 6.40
CA GLU A 150 18.90 -12.63 6.68
C GLU A 150 17.71 -11.78 6.25
N ILE A 151 17.16 -12.01 5.05
CA ILE A 151 15.96 -11.31 4.59
C ILE A 151 14.79 -11.58 5.54
N PHE A 152 14.52 -12.84 5.86
CA PHE A 152 13.40 -13.20 6.74
C PHE A 152 13.54 -12.54 8.12
N SER A 153 14.74 -12.62 8.71
CA SER A 153 15.00 -12.06 10.05
C SER A 153 14.89 -10.54 10.05
N ARG A 154 15.43 -9.86 9.04
CA ARG A 154 15.47 -8.39 8.97
C ARG A 154 14.14 -7.78 8.53
N HIS A 155 13.51 -8.34 7.52
CA HIS A 155 12.39 -7.72 6.81
C HIS A 155 11.03 -8.32 7.16
N LEU A 156 10.98 -9.37 7.99
CA LEU A 156 9.72 -9.92 8.50
C LEU A 156 9.71 -10.03 10.04
N GLU A 157 10.64 -10.76 10.65
CA GLU A 157 10.69 -10.88 12.12
C GLU A 157 11.08 -9.55 12.79
N GLY A 158 12.05 -8.86 12.20
CA GLY A 158 12.61 -7.60 12.69
C GLY A 158 11.76 -6.37 12.42
N ILE A 159 10.54 -6.50 11.89
CA ILE A 159 9.64 -5.36 11.69
C ILE A 159 9.35 -4.70 13.05
N VAL A 160 9.63 -3.42 13.17
CA VAL A 160 9.27 -2.58 14.32
C VAL A 160 8.28 -1.50 13.88
N ASP A 161 7.65 -0.79 14.81
CA ASP A 161 6.67 0.28 14.54
C ASP A 161 7.31 1.64 14.20
N ASP A 162 8.45 1.62 13.51
CA ASP A 162 9.10 2.82 13.02
C ASP A 162 8.31 3.46 11.87
N HIS A 163 8.44 4.79 11.73
CA HIS A 163 7.74 5.57 10.70
C HIS A 163 6.21 5.41 10.71
N VAL A 164 5.62 5.16 11.89
CA VAL A 164 4.18 5.20 12.12
C VAL A 164 3.82 6.54 12.77
N LEU A 165 2.84 7.24 12.19
CA LEU A 165 2.31 8.49 12.74
C LEU A 165 0.80 8.39 12.95
N GLU A 166 0.36 8.42 14.21
CA GLU A 166 -1.05 8.67 14.55
C GLU A 166 -1.40 10.14 14.29
N LEU A 167 -2.32 10.38 13.36
CA LEU A 167 -2.63 11.72 12.89
C LEU A 167 -3.59 12.46 13.82
N THR A 168 -3.14 13.59 14.34
CA THR A 168 -4.04 14.59 14.95
C THR A 168 -4.88 15.28 13.87
N HIS A 169 -5.83 16.11 14.30
CA HIS A 169 -6.55 16.98 13.37
C HIS A 169 -5.61 17.92 12.60
N PHE A 170 -4.56 18.42 13.26
CA PHE A 170 -3.58 19.30 12.63
C PHE A 170 -2.78 18.55 11.56
N ASP A 171 -2.36 17.32 11.82
CA ASP A 171 -1.62 16.52 10.85
C ASP A 171 -2.44 16.23 9.60
N ARG A 172 -3.73 15.90 9.75
CA ARG A 172 -4.65 15.72 8.63
C ARG A 172 -4.78 16.99 7.79
N LYS A 173 -4.87 18.17 8.43
CA LYS A 173 -4.89 19.46 7.71
C LYS A 173 -3.58 19.74 7.00
N ARG A 174 -2.44 19.46 7.64
CA ARG A 174 -1.11 19.60 7.04
C ARG A 174 -1.01 18.76 5.76
N ILE A 175 -1.35 17.48 5.84
CA ILE A 175 -1.32 16.55 4.70
C ILE A 175 -2.31 17.03 3.63
N PHE A 176 -3.54 17.40 4.00
CA PHE A 176 -4.53 17.90 3.05
C PHE A 176 -4.02 19.11 2.26
N ASN A 177 -3.36 20.04 2.95
CA ASN A 177 -2.80 21.25 2.33
C ASN A 177 -1.67 20.94 1.35
N LEU A 178 -0.97 19.79 1.45
CA LEU A 178 0.02 19.41 0.44
C LEU A 178 -0.61 19.26 -0.96
N GLY A 179 -1.86 18.79 -1.01
CA GLY A 179 -2.61 18.70 -2.27
C GLY A 179 -2.89 20.05 -2.92
N TYR A 180 -2.79 21.18 -2.20
CA TYR A 180 -3.08 22.51 -2.74
C TYR A 180 -2.14 22.85 -3.89
N TYR A 181 -0.84 22.61 -3.71
CA TYR A 181 0.17 22.93 -4.71
C TYR A 181 -0.04 22.15 -6.01
N THR A 182 -0.44 20.89 -5.92
CA THR A 182 -0.74 20.11 -7.11
C THR A 182 -2.08 20.54 -7.71
N TRP A 183 -3.17 20.49 -6.94
CA TRP A 183 -4.50 20.59 -7.54
C TRP A 183 -4.93 22.00 -7.84
N VAL A 184 -4.64 22.97 -6.95
CA VAL A 184 -5.05 24.36 -7.15
C VAL A 184 -4.03 25.09 -8.01
N GLU A 185 -2.76 25.13 -7.59
CA GLU A 185 -1.74 25.93 -8.27
C GLU A 185 -1.33 25.35 -9.63
N GLN A 186 -1.11 24.03 -9.72
CA GLN A 186 -0.61 23.41 -10.95
C GLN A 186 -1.73 22.92 -11.89
N GLN A 187 -2.81 22.36 -11.34
CA GLN A 187 -3.89 21.75 -12.14
C GLN A 187 -5.14 22.63 -12.28
N GLY A 188 -5.20 23.79 -11.60
CA GLY A 188 -6.27 24.77 -11.78
C GLY A 188 -7.64 24.38 -11.18
N VAL A 189 -7.69 23.45 -10.22
CA VAL A 189 -8.90 23.16 -9.45
C VAL A 189 -9.27 24.39 -8.63
N ALA A 190 -10.54 24.81 -8.72
CA ALA A 190 -11.04 25.93 -7.93
C ALA A 190 -10.82 25.68 -6.43
N ILE A 191 -10.33 26.69 -5.69
CA ILE A 191 -9.99 26.54 -4.27
C ILE A 191 -11.20 26.08 -3.45
N ASP A 192 -12.40 26.56 -3.76
CA ASP A 192 -13.62 26.16 -3.06
C ASP A 192 -13.94 24.67 -3.26
N ASP A 193 -13.76 24.14 -4.48
CA ASP A 193 -13.96 22.72 -4.75
C ASP A 193 -12.88 21.85 -4.10
N PHE A 194 -11.64 22.34 -4.08
CA PHE A 194 -10.56 21.70 -3.34
C PHE A 194 -10.92 21.61 -1.86
N ASP A 195 -11.33 22.71 -1.23
CA ASP A 195 -11.58 22.84 0.21
C ASP A 195 -12.85 22.11 0.70
N ARG A 196 -13.88 21.98 -0.15
CA ARG A 196 -15.10 21.22 0.18
C ARG A 196 -14.80 19.78 0.61
N ARG A 197 -13.71 19.19 0.11
CA ARG A 197 -13.25 17.83 0.48
C ARG A 197 -12.80 17.70 1.94
N LYS A 198 -12.60 18.81 2.67
CA LYS A 198 -12.35 18.77 4.13
C LYS A 198 -13.58 18.23 4.89
N ASP A 199 -14.77 18.43 4.35
CA ASP A 199 -16.04 18.06 4.99
C ASP A 199 -16.48 16.64 4.60
N GLN A 200 -16.80 15.81 5.59
CA GLN A 200 -17.31 14.45 5.36
C GLN A 200 -18.69 14.41 4.69
N ARG A 201 -19.45 15.51 4.69
CA ARG A 201 -20.69 15.63 3.90
C ARG A 201 -20.41 15.55 2.40
N PHE A 202 -19.30 16.11 1.93
CA PHE A 202 -18.90 16.00 0.52
C PHE A 202 -18.72 14.53 0.12
N TRP A 203 -17.91 13.79 0.88
CA TRP A 203 -17.63 12.38 0.59
C TRP A 203 -18.86 11.48 0.69
N ARG A 204 -19.73 11.72 1.68
CA ARG A 204 -21.00 10.98 1.80
C ARG A 204 -21.94 11.26 0.63
N GLY A 205 -22.03 12.52 0.18
CA GLY A 205 -22.83 12.86 -1.00
C GLY A 205 -22.34 12.22 -2.29
N LEU A 206 -21.03 11.97 -2.44
CA LEU A 206 -20.49 11.22 -3.59
C LEU A 206 -20.95 9.75 -3.57
N VAL A 207 -21.03 9.13 -2.39
CA VAL A 207 -21.50 7.74 -2.25
C VAL A 207 -22.95 7.60 -2.72
N ASP A 208 -23.79 8.62 -2.48
CA ASP A 208 -25.18 8.62 -2.96
C ASP A 208 -25.29 8.59 -4.50
N GLY A 209 -24.23 8.99 -5.21
CA GLY A 209 -24.14 8.96 -6.67
C GLY A 209 -23.73 7.59 -7.25
N ILE A 210 -23.20 6.68 -6.43
CA ILE A 210 -22.67 5.37 -6.87
C ILE A 210 -23.68 4.57 -7.71
N PRO A 211 -24.96 4.43 -7.33
CA PRO A 211 -25.92 3.65 -8.13
C PRO A 211 -26.14 4.20 -9.55
N THR A 212 -25.87 5.48 -9.79
CA THR A 212 -25.94 6.06 -11.13
C THR A 212 -24.69 5.73 -11.93
N TRP A 213 -23.51 5.80 -11.32
CA TRP A 213 -22.26 5.39 -11.98
C TRP A 213 -22.25 3.89 -12.29
N ASP A 214 -22.75 3.05 -11.38
CA ASP A 214 -22.86 1.60 -11.60
C ASP A 214 -23.70 1.31 -12.86
N ARG A 215 -24.85 1.97 -13.01
CA ARG A 215 -25.68 1.84 -14.22
C ARG A 215 -24.95 2.29 -15.48
N LEU A 216 -24.23 3.41 -15.43
CA LEU A 216 -23.47 3.90 -16.60
C LEU A 216 -22.34 2.92 -16.99
N ILE A 217 -21.71 2.28 -16.01
CA ILE A 217 -20.69 1.25 -16.25
C ILE A 217 -21.32 -0.01 -16.87
N GLU A 218 -22.48 -0.45 -16.36
CA GLU A 218 -23.23 -1.58 -16.92
C GLU A 218 -23.65 -1.32 -18.37
N ASP A 219 -24.23 -0.14 -18.65
CA ASP A 219 -24.64 0.27 -19.99
C ASP A 219 -23.46 0.31 -20.96
N PHE A 220 -22.34 0.91 -20.54
CA PHE A 220 -21.11 0.94 -21.33
C PHE A 220 -20.57 -0.46 -21.63
N ASN A 221 -20.52 -1.34 -20.62
CA ASN A 221 -20.06 -2.72 -20.78
C ASN A 221 -20.96 -3.52 -21.73
N ALA A 222 -22.28 -3.31 -21.66
CA ALA A 222 -23.23 -3.92 -22.58
C ALA A 222 -23.00 -3.44 -24.03
N GLU A 223 -22.77 -2.14 -24.23
CA GLU A 223 -22.51 -1.57 -25.57
C GLU A 223 -21.20 -2.10 -26.18
N VAL A 224 -20.11 -2.12 -25.40
CA VAL A 224 -18.81 -2.64 -25.86
C VAL A 224 -18.85 -4.16 -26.05
N GLY A 225 -19.56 -4.89 -25.19
CA GLY A 225 -19.79 -6.33 -25.32
C GLY A 225 -20.57 -6.70 -26.59
N ALA A 226 -21.59 -5.92 -26.93
CA ALA A 226 -22.38 -6.11 -28.15
C ALA A 226 -21.55 -5.86 -29.43
N ARG A 227 -20.69 -4.83 -29.44
CA ARG A 227 -19.79 -4.53 -30.57
C ARG A 227 -18.68 -5.56 -30.81
N ARG A 228 -18.33 -6.38 -29.80
CA ARG A 228 -17.37 -7.49 -29.96
C ARG A 228 -18.03 -8.78 -30.48
N ALA A 229 -19.36 -8.87 -30.41
CA ALA A 229 -20.13 -10.02 -30.87
C ALA A 229 -20.69 -9.86 -32.31
N SER A 230 -20.57 -8.67 -32.90
CA SER A 230 -20.91 -8.33 -34.30
C SER A 230 -19.68 -8.30 -35.18
#